data_AF-A0A525NV21-F1
#
_entry.id   AF-A0A525NV21-F1
#
_cell.length_a   1.000
_cell.length_b   1.000
_cell.length_c   1.000
_cell.angle_alpha   90.00
_cell.angle_beta   90.00
_cell.angle_gamma   90.00
#
_symmetry.space_group_name_H-M   'P 1'
#
loop_
_entity.id
_entity.type
_entity.pdbx_description
1 polymer ?
#
loop_
_entity_poly.entity_id
_entity_poly.type
_entity_poly.pdbx_seq_one_letter_code
_entity_poly.pdbx_strand_id
1 'polypeptide(L)'
;MTLRQDLIVRSARSWIGTPYVHQSATKGAGCDCLGLLRGIWREVVGAEPEMIPAYSKDWSEPQGEERLWQAASRHLRPKGF
;
A
#
# COMPACT_ATOMS: atom_id res chain seq x y z
N MET A 1 -13.02 -6.47 17.48
CA MET A 1 -12.32 -5.52 16.59
C MET A 1 -12.17 -4.21 17.34
N THR A 2 -11.01 -3.54 17.32
CA THR A 2 -10.83 -2.22 17.94
C THR A 2 -11.44 -1.13 17.05
N LEU A 3 -11.74 0.06 17.61
CA LEU A 3 -12.25 1.20 16.85
C LEU A 3 -11.36 1.54 15.64
N ARG A 4 -10.03 1.41 15.80
CA ARG A 4 -9.07 1.65 14.73
C ARG A 4 -9.14 0.59 13.63
N GLN A 5 -9.28 -0.69 13.99
CA GLN A 5 -9.45 -1.76 13.01
C GLN A 5 -10.73 -1.57 12.20
N ASP A 6 -11.83 -1.16 12.85
CA ASP A 6 -13.09 -0.87 12.15
C ASP A 6 -12.94 0.30 11.17
N LEU A 7 -12.21 1.35 11.54
CA LEU A 7 -11.88 2.47 10.65
C LEU A 7 -11.11 2.00 9.41
N ILE A 8 -10.08 1.16 9.60
CA ILE A 8 -9.30 0.58 8.50
C ILE A 8 -10.21 -0.22 7.56
N VAL A 9 -11.06 -1.09 8.09
CA VAL A 9 -11.95 -1.92 7.28
C VAL A 9 -12.98 -1.07 6.53
N ARG A 10 -13.56 -0.03 7.16
CA ARG A 10 -14.49 0.89 6.50
C ARG A 10 -13.81 1.69 5.39
N SER A 11 -12.61 2.22 5.67
CA SER A 11 -11.79 2.90 4.65
C SER A 11 -11.53 1.95 3.49
N ALA A 12 -10.98 0.76 3.72
CA ALA A 12 -10.71 -0.23 2.67
C ALA A 12 -11.95 -0.57 1.81
N ARG A 13 -13.12 -0.78 2.44
CA ARG A 13 -14.37 -1.06 1.72
C ARG A 13 -14.80 0.08 0.82
N SER A 14 -14.55 1.33 1.21
CA SER A 14 -14.90 2.49 0.40
C SER A 14 -14.04 2.66 -0.86
N TRP A 15 -12.96 1.89 -1.02
CA TRP A 15 -12.14 1.85 -2.23
C TRP A 15 -12.62 0.84 -3.28
N ILE A 16 -13.58 -0.02 -2.93
CA ILE A 16 -14.18 -0.98 -3.87
C ILE A 16 -14.74 -0.22 -5.08
N GLY A 17 -14.39 -0.69 -6.28
CA GLY A 17 -14.73 -0.03 -7.55
C GLY A 17 -13.65 0.91 -8.08
N THR A 18 -12.56 1.17 -7.34
CA THR A 18 -11.41 1.89 -7.87
C THR A 18 -10.71 1.03 -8.95
N PRO A 19 -10.47 1.55 -10.17
CA PRO A 19 -9.80 0.79 -11.23
C PRO A 19 -8.38 0.35 -10.85
N TYR A 20 -7.93 -0.78 -11.40
CA TYR A 20 -6.54 -1.20 -11.19
C TYR A 20 -5.59 -0.43 -12.10
N VAL A 21 -4.79 0.48 -11.53
CA VAL A 21 -3.81 1.30 -12.26
C VAL A 21 -2.47 1.26 -11.54
N HIS A 22 -1.45 0.74 -12.24
CA HIS A 22 -0.09 0.57 -11.71
C HIS A 22 0.50 1.90 -11.24
N GLN A 23 1.14 1.88 -10.07
CA GLN A 23 1.75 3.03 -9.40
C GLN A 23 0.78 4.20 -9.10
N SER A 24 -0.53 3.97 -9.17
CA SER A 24 -1.53 4.96 -8.78
C SER A 24 -2.04 4.70 -7.36
N ALA A 25 -2.55 5.74 -6.70
CA ALA A 25 -3.12 5.67 -5.36
C ALA A 25 -4.30 6.64 -5.20
N THR A 26 -5.16 6.78 -6.21
CA THR A 26 -6.26 7.74 -6.24
C THR A 26 -7.59 7.03 -6.26
N LYS A 27 -8.36 7.18 -5.17
CA LYS A 27 -9.67 6.55 -5.01
C LYS A 27 -10.61 6.93 -6.16
N GLY A 28 -11.28 5.93 -6.74
CA GLY A 28 -12.19 6.12 -7.89
C GLY A 28 -11.51 6.39 -9.24
N ALA A 29 -10.24 6.81 -9.27
CA ALA A 29 -9.51 7.10 -10.51
C ALA A 29 -8.48 6.01 -10.87
N GLY A 30 -7.89 5.35 -9.87
CA GLY A 30 -7.01 4.21 -10.09
C GLY A 30 -6.09 3.91 -8.90
N CYS A 31 -5.85 2.64 -8.61
CA CYS A 31 -4.81 2.20 -7.68
C CYS A 31 -4.31 0.79 -7.99
N ASP A 32 -3.11 0.43 -7.55
CA ASP A 32 -2.68 -0.96 -7.48
C ASP A 32 -2.71 -1.48 -6.03
N CYS A 33 -2.09 -2.64 -5.77
CA CYS A 33 -2.06 -3.23 -4.44
C CYS A 33 -1.39 -2.33 -3.40
N LEU A 34 -0.22 -1.76 -3.72
CA LEU A 34 0.48 -0.83 -2.82
C LEU A 34 -0.28 0.50 -2.72
N GLY A 35 -0.80 0.98 -3.86
CA GLY A 35 -1.64 2.17 -3.95
C GLY A 35 -2.86 2.14 -3.06
N LEU A 36 -3.52 0.99 -2.93
CA LEU A 36 -4.63 0.78 -2.00
C LEU A 36 -4.18 0.95 -0.55
N LEU A 37 -3.09 0.28 -0.15
CA LEU A 37 -2.56 0.38 1.22
C LEU A 37 -2.17 1.82 1.57
N ARG A 38 -1.52 2.51 0.64
CA ARG A 38 -1.17 3.93 0.71
C ARG A 38 -2.38 4.83 0.87
N GLY A 39 -3.42 4.60 0.07
CA GLY A 39 -4.69 5.30 0.15
C GLY A 39 -5.33 5.20 1.53
N ILE A 40 -5.45 3.97 2.05
CA ILE A 40 -6.00 3.69 3.38
C ILE A 40 -5.12 4.31 4.48
N TRP A 41 -3.79 4.23 4.34
CA TRP A 41 -2.86 4.86 5.28
C TRP A 41 -3.10 6.36 5.38
N ARG A 42 -3.27 7.06 4.26
CA ARG A 42 -3.55 8.50 4.25
C ARG A 42 -4.89 8.85 4.89
N GLU A 43 -5.90 8.02 4.68
CA GLU A 43 -7.23 8.23 5.29
C GLU A 43 -7.23 7.98 6.82
N VAL A 44 -6.45 7.01 7.31
CA VAL A 44 -6.55 6.54 8.71
C VAL A 44 -5.38 6.99 9.60
N VAL A 45 -4.19 7.16 9.04
CA VAL A 45 -2.94 7.43 9.78
C VAL A 45 -2.40 8.83 9.44
N GLY A 46 -2.49 9.25 8.17
CA GLY A 46 -2.01 10.56 7.70
C GLY A 46 -0.85 10.45 6.70
N ALA A 47 0.19 11.26 6.85
CA ALA A 47 1.29 11.30 5.89
C ALA A 47 1.96 9.92 5.68
N GLU A 48 2.34 9.63 4.44
CA GLU A 48 3.08 8.42 4.10
C GLU A 48 4.50 8.48 4.66
N PRO A 49 5.07 7.34 5.10
CA PRO A 49 6.36 7.33 5.79
C PRO A 49 7.56 7.52 4.85
N GLU A 50 7.40 7.28 3.55
CA GLU A 50 8.46 7.38 2.54
C GLU A 50 7.86 7.73 1.17
N MET A 51 8.66 8.37 0.32
CA MET A 51 8.33 8.53 -1.10
C MET A 51 8.44 7.19 -1.82
N ILE A 52 7.45 6.86 -2.65
CA ILE A 52 7.41 5.57 -3.33
C ILE A 52 8.24 5.63 -4.63
N PRO A 53 9.27 4.78 -4.78
CA PRO A 53 10.02 4.69 -6.02
C PRO A 53 9.16 4.07 -7.13
N ALA A 54 9.57 4.22 -8.39
CA ALA A 54 9.01 3.40 -9.45
C ALA A 54 9.36 1.92 -9.22
N TYR A 55 8.37 1.04 -9.34
CA TYR A 55 8.50 -0.42 -9.21
C TYR A 55 7.85 -1.15 -10.37
N SER A 56 8.32 -2.36 -10.66
CA SER A 56 7.72 -3.22 -11.69
C SER A 56 6.36 -3.76 -11.23
N LYS A 57 5.52 -4.16 -12.19
CA LYS A 57 4.35 -5.03 -11.90
C LYS A 57 4.80 -6.42 -11.45
N ASP A 58 6.03 -6.80 -11.80
CA ASP A 58 6.59 -8.11 -11.47
C ASP A 58 6.94 -8.16 -9.99
N TRP A 59 6.17 -8.95 -9.25
CA TRP A 59 6.35 -9.15 -7.81
C TRP A 59 7.72 -9.71 -7.43
N SER A 60 8.35 -10.50 -8.32
CA SER A 60 9.66 -11.09 -8.08
C SER A 60 10.83 -10.15 -8.38
N GLU A 61 10.56 -8.90 -8.76
CA GLU A 61 11.54 -7.87 -9.14
C GLU A 61 12.77 -8.51 -9.87
N PRO A 62 12.57 -9.25 -10.99
CA PRO A 62 13.60 -10.12 -11.57
C PRO A 62 14.84 -9.36 -12.08
N GLN A 63 14.81 -8.02 -12.02
CA GLN A 63 15.95 -7.13 -12.20
C GLN A 63 16.96 -7.20 -11.02
N GLY A 64 16.65 -7.90 -9.92
CA GLY A 64 17.56 -8.20 -8.81
C GLY A 64 17.60 -7.13 -7.69
N GLU A 65 16.98 -5.98 -7.90
CA GLU A 65 16.82 -4.95 -6.88
C GLU A 65 15.42 -5.05 -6.27
N GLU A 66 15.27 -5.66 -5.09
CA GLU A 66 13.98 -5.77 -4.40
C GLU A 66 13.63 -4.46 -3.64
N ARG A 67 13.29 -3.40 -4.37
CA ARG A 67 13.12 -2.05 -3.82
C ARG A 67 11.97 -1.97 -2.83
N LEU A 68 10.85 -2.64 -3.13
CA LEU A 68 9.70 -2.67 -2.23
C LEU A 68 10.01 -3.46 -0.96
N TRP A 69 10.79 -4.53 -1.07
CA TRP A 69 11.23 -5.31 0.09
C TRP A 69 12.16 -4.52 1.01
N GLN A 70 13.12 -3.79 0.44
CA GLN A 70 13.99 -2.91 1.21
C GLN A 70 13.21 -1.80 1.93
N ALA A 71 12.18 -1.23 1.29
CA ALA A 71 11.29 -0.27 1.96
C ALA A 71 10.48 -0.93 3.08
N ALA A 72 9.95 -2.13 2.84
CA ALA A 72 9.24 -2.89 3.86
C ALA A 72 10.11 -3.17 5.09
N SER A 73 11.39 -3.54 4.92
CA SER A 73 12.28 -3.85 6.05
C SER A 73 12.63 -2.64 6.93
N ARG A 74 12.53 -1.41 6.40
CA ARG A 74 12.68 -0.17 7.19
C ARG A 74 11.48 0.11 8.10
N HIS A 75 10.29 -0.32 7.71
CA HIS A 75 9.04 0.02 8.40
C HIS A 75 8.36 -1.15 9.11
N LEU A 76 8.62 -2.37 8.67
CA LEU A 76 8.01 -3.59 9.16
C LEU A 76 9.04 -4.44 9.89
N ARG A 77 8.58 -5.15 10.91
CA ARG A 77 9.39 -6.18 11.56
C ARG A 77 9.04 -7.53 10.94
N PRO A 78 10.05 -8.37 10.62
CA PRO A 78 9.80 -9.76 10.29
C PRO A 78 8.93 -10.37 11.39
N LYS A 79 7.91 -11.11 10.98
CA LYS A 79 7.18 -11.92 11.95
C LYS A 79 8.15 -13.01 12.42
N GLY A 80 8.58 -12.94 13.68
CA GLY A 80 9.34 -14.01 14.29
C GLY A 80 8.53 -15.31 14.26
N PHE A 81 9.23 -16.43 14.06
CA PHE A 81 8.66 -17.76 14.21
C PHE A 81 8.40 -18.08 15.68
#